data_AF-A0A9X9F4J4-F1
#
_entry.id   AF-A0A9X9F4J4-F1
#
_cell.length_a   1.000
_cell.length_b   1.000
_cell.length_c   1.000
_cell.angle_alpha   90.00
_cell.angle_beta   90.00
_cell.angle_gamma   90.00
#
_symmetry.space_group_name_H-M   'P 1'
#
loop_
_entity.id
_entity.type
_entity.pdbx_description
1 polymer ?
#
loop_
_entity_poly.entity_id
_entity_poly.type
_entity_poly.pdbx_seq_one_letter_code
_entity_poly.pdbx_strand_id
1 'polypeptide(L)'
;MAIFYAENKEYEKSINIFKRCLTNFNKLDFPRDKEIKLKLMLNLAKCFDFTYQYEEAIKYIDKGIKLAINLHTLYLLGELFYLKGQCLLKMKQHNVEDVIYNWKKALFIFELT
;
A
#
# COMPACT_ATOMS: atom_id res chain seq x y z
N MET A 1 1.00 16.53 4.98
CA MET A 1 -0.35 16.71 5.57
C MET A 1 -1.13 15.41 5.75
N ALA A 2 -1.32 14.57 4.72
CA ALA A 2 -2.07 13.31 4.86
C ALA A 2 -1.48 12.36 5.92
N ILE A 3 -0.15 12.18 5.95
CA ILE A 3 0.55 11.39 6.96
C ILE A 3 0.29 11.95 8.36
N PHE A 4 0.43 13.27 8.56
CA PHE A 4 0.15 13.91 9.84
C PHE A 4 -1.29 13.65 10.34
N TYR A 5 -2.29 13.70 9.45
CA TYR A 5 -3.66 13.32 9.82
C TYR A 5 -3.75 11.83 10.22
N ALA A 6 -3.06 10.94 9.51
CA ALA A 6 -3.05 9.51 9.87
C ALA A 6 -2.39 9.26 11.23
N GLU A 7 -1.27 9.92 11.54
CA GLU A 7 -0.59 9.83 12.84
C GLU A 7 -1.49 10.31 13.99
N ASN A 8 -2.35 11.31 13.73
CA ASN A 8 -3.36 11.78 14.68
C ASN A 8 -4.67 10.97 14.66
N LYS A 9 -4.68 9.79 14.02
CA LYS A 9 -5.85 8.90 13.87
C LYS A 9 -7.03 9.52 13.11
N GLU A 10 -6.81 10.63 12.40
CA GLU A 10 -7.80 11.25 11.52
C GLU A 10 -7.78 10.55 10.14
N TYR A 11 -8.03 9.24 10.12
CA TYR A 11 -7.83 8.38 8.96
C TYR A 11 -8.70 8.78 7.76
N GLU A 12 -9.98 9.12 7.97
CA GLU A 12 -10.87 9.54 6.87
C GLU A 12 -10.38 10.80 6.15
N LYS A 13 -9.86 11.79 6.90
CA LYS A 13 -9.24 12.98 6.31
C LYS A 13 -7.99 12.61 5.52
N SER A 14 -7.16 11.73 6.09
CA SER A 14 -5.96 11.23 5.43
C SER A 14 -6.27 10.49 4.11
N ILE A 15 -7.25 9.57 4.13
CA ILE A 15 -7.74 8.81 2.97
C ILE A 15 -8.19 9.77 1.87
N ASN A 16 -9.00 10.78 2.21
CA ASN A 16 -9.48 11.75 1.24
C ASN A 16 -8.35 12.53 0.57
N ILE A 17 -7.33 12.94 1.34
CA ILE A 17 -6.16 13.63 0.79
C ILE A 17 -5.35 12.69 -0.10
N PHE A 18 -5.07 11.45 0.33
CA PHE A 18 -4.32 10.48 -0.47
C PHE A 18 -5.04 10.13 -1.78
N LYS A 19 -6.37 9.93 -1.76
CA LYS A 19 -7.17 9.73 -2.99
C LYS A 19 -7.03 10.91 -3.94
N ARG A 20 -7.11 12.15 -3.45
CA ARG A 20 -6.89 13.36 -4.27
C ARG A 20 -5.49 13.41 -4.85
N CYS A 21 -4.46 13.10 -4.06
CA CYS A 21 -3.08 13.03 -4.53
C CYS A 21 -2.90 12.02 -5.66
N LEU A 22 -3.45 10.81 -5.53
CA LEU A 22 -3.37 9.78 -6.58
C LEU A 22 -4.11 10.19 -7.85
N THR A 23 -5.30 10.78 -7.73
CA THR A 23 -6.05 11.29 -8.89
C THR A 23 -5.28 12.38 -9.62
N ASN A 24 -4.67 13.31 -8.89
CA ASN A 24 -3.88 14.38 -9.49
C ASN A 24 -2.58 13.85 -10.10
N PHE A 25 -1.92 12.87 -9.46
CA PHE A 25 -0.71 12.25 -9.99
C PHE A 25 -0.96 11.59 -11.35
N ASN A 26 -2.11 10.95 -11.54
CA ASN A 26 -2.46 10.31 -12.82
C ASN A 26 -2.72 11.30 -13.96
N LYS A 27 -2.87 12.61 -13.66
CA LYS A 27 -3.05 13.68 -14.66
C LYS A 27 -1.74 14.34 -15.06
N LEU A 28 -0.63 13.98 -14.43
CA LEU A 28 0.69 14.52 -14.77
C LEU A 28 1.26 13.78 -15.98
N ASP A 29 1.63 14.52 -17.03
CA ASP A 29 2.19 13.92 -18.26
C ASP A 29 3.55 13.26 -18.01
N PHE A 30 4.36 13.82 -17.11
CA PHE A 30 5.70 13.33 -16.78
C PHE A 30 6.01 13.46 -15.28
N PRO A 31 5.52 12.55 -14.42
CA PRO A 31 5.92 12.56 -13.03
C PRO A 31 7.42 12.26 -12.91
N ARG A 32 8.19 13.23 -12.39
CA ARG A 32 9.65 13.11 -12.20
C ARG A 32 10.05 11.93 -11.33
N ASP A 33 9.22 11.60 -10.34
CA ASP A 33 9.47 10.51 -9.40
C ASP A 33 8.26 9.57 -9.37
N LYS A 34 8.43 8.38 -9.95
CA LYS A 34 7.40 7.35 -10.02
C LYS A 34 7.23 6.62 -8.69
N GLU A 35 8.20 6.70 -7.78
CA GLU A 35 8.15 6.10 -6.44
C GLU A 35 7.24 6.87 -5.49
N ILE A 36 7.00 8.17 -5.74
CA ILE A 36 5.97 8.94 -5.03
C ILE A 36 4.60 8.25 -5.13
N LYS A 37 4.27 7.68 -6.29
CA LYS A 37 3.00 6.95 -6.47
C LYS A 37 2.94 5.69 -5.61
N LEU A 38 4.07 4.99 -5.43
CA LEU A 38 4.17 3.85 -4.51
C LEU A 38 3.95 4.29 -3.06
N LYS A 39 4.62 5.37 -2.61
CA LYS A 39 4.40 5.96 -1.27
C LYS A 39 2.93 6.31 -1.04
N LEU A 40 2.29 6.95 -2.02
CA LEU A 40 0.88 7.33 -1.91
C LEU A 40 -0.04 6.11 -1.80
N MET A 41 0.20 5.06 -2.61
CA MET A 41 -0.58 3.82 -2.57
C MET A 41 -0.41 3.08 -1.23
N LEU A 42 0.83 2.93 -0.76
CA LEU A 42 1.11 2.25 0.50
C LEU A 42 0.47 2.96 1.69
N ASN A 43 0.63 4.29 1.79
CA ASN A 43 0.06 5.03 2.93
C ASN A 43 -1.47 5.08 2.87
N LEU A 44 -2.06 5.16 1.67
CA LEU A 44 -3.52 5.03 1.53
C LEU A 44 -4.00 3.66 1.99
N ALA A 45 -3.31 2.58 1.60
CA ALA A 45 -3.65 1.23 2.04
C ALA A 45 -3.51 1.05 3.56
N LYS A 46 -2.48 1.64 4.19
CA LYS A 46 -2.36 1.65 5.66
C LYS A 46 -3.54 2.33 6.33
N CYS A 47 -3.98 3.47 5.83
CA CYS A 47 -5.17 4.14 6.37
C CYS A 47 -6.42 3.28 6.23
N PHE A 48 -6.58 2.56 5.10
CA PHE A 48 -7.67 1.61 4.92
C PHE A 48 -7.60 0.42 5.89
N ASP A 49 -6.40 -0.11 6.17
CA ASP A 49 -6.21 -1.15 7.18
C ASP A 49 -6.61 -0.65 8.58
N PHE A 50 -6.24 0.58 8.94
CA PHE A 50 -6.62 1.20 10.22
C PHE A 50 -8.13 1.47 10.35
N THR A 51 -8.85 1.61 9.23
CA THR A 51 -10.32 1.77 9.21
C THR A 51 -11.07 0.47 8.94
N TYR A 52 -10.37 -0.68 8.99
CA TYR A 52 -10.94 -2.02 8.77
C TYR A 52 -11.50 -2.24 7.34
N GLN A 53 -11.10 -1.41 6.38
CA GLN A 53 -11.51 -1.46 4.98
C GLN A 53 -10.52 -2.32 4.16
N TYR A 54 -10.41 -3.60 4.51
CA TYR A 54 -9.35 -4.49 4.02
C TYR A 54 -9.39 -4.73 2.51
N GLU A 55 -10.57 -4.85 1.90
CA GLU A 55 -10.72 -5.07 0.47
C GLU A 55 -10.19 -3.86 -0.33
N GLU A 56 -10.47 -2.64 0.14
CA GLU A 56 -9.91 -1.44 -0.47
C GLU A 56 -8.41 -1.32 -0.22
N ALA A 57 -7.91 -1.69 0.97
CA ALA A 57 -6.48 -1.76 1.24
C ALA A 57 -5.77 -2.68 0.22
N ILE A 58 -6.25 -3.92 0.05
CA ILE A 58 -5.70 -4.91 -0.88
C ILE A 58 -5.71 -4.40 -2.32
N LYS A 59 -6.78 -3.74 -2.75
CA LYS A 59 -6.87 -3.14 -4.09
C LYS A 59 -5.78 -2.11 -4.38
N TYR A 60 -5.40 -1.27 -3.41
CA TYR A 60 -4.29 -0.32 -3.58
C TYR A 60 -2.93 -0.99 -3.41
N ILE A 61 -2.82 -2.00 -2.55
CA ILE A 61 -1.60 -2.80 -2.39
C ILE A 61 -1.26 -3.51 -3.70
N ASP A 62 -2.22 -4.17 -4.34
CA ASP A 62 -2.00 -4.89 -5.62
C ASP A 62 -1.60 -3.95 -6.75
N LYS A 63 -2.18 -2.74 -6.79
CA LYS A 63 -1.74 -1.68 -7.71
C LYS A 63 -0.31 -1.23 -7.42
N GLY A 64 0.05 -1.11 -6.15
CA GLY A 64 1.41 -0.78 -5.71
C GLY A 64 2.42 -1.85 -6.11
N ILE A 65 2.13 -3.12 -5.84
CA ILE A 65 2.99 -4.26 -6.21
C ILE A 65 3.21 -4.29 -7.72
N LYS A 66 2.13 -4.19 -8.50
CA LYS A 66 2.21 -4.14 -9.97
C LYS A 66 3.06 -2.97 -10.45
N LEU A 67 2.92 -1.80 -9.83
CA LEU A 67 3.71 -0.63 -10.18
C LEU A 67 5.20 -0.83 -9.85
N ALA A 68 5.53 -1.32 -8.66
CA ALA A 68 6.92 -1.55 -8.25
C ALA A 68 7.62 -2.55 -9.18
N ILE A 69 6.92 -3.63 -9.56
CA ILE A 69 7.42 -4.61 -10.54
C ILE A 69 7.66 -3.95 -11.91
N ASN A 70 6.72 -3.14 -12.40
CA ASN A 70 6.86 -2.42 -13.67
C ASN A 70 7.99 -1.38 -13.67
N LEU A 71 8.34 -0.86 -12.50
CA LEU A 71 9.45 0.07 -12.31
C LEU A 71 10.78 -0.64 -12.06
N HIS A 72 10.78 -1.97 -11.97
CA HIS A 72 11.94 -2.78 -11.57
C HIS A 72 12.58 -2.29 -10.25
N THR A 73 11.76 -1.86 -9.29
CA THR A 73 12.23 -1.35 -7.99
C THR A 73 11.78 -2.28 -6.87
N LEU A 74 12.68 -2.50 -5.90
CA LEU A 74 12.35 -3.13 -4.62
C LEU A 74 11.81 -2.12 -3.60
N TYR A 75 11.87 -0.82 -3.92
CA TYR A 75 11.41 0.24 -3.04
C TYR A 75 9.94 0.04 -2.64
N LEU A 76 9.70 -0.08 -1.32
CA LEU A 76 8.39 -0.35 -0.71
C LEU A 76 7.73 -1.68 -1.08
N LEU A 77 8.38 -2.54 -1.86
CA LEU A 77 7.78 -3.78 -2.35
C LEU A 77 7.59 -4.77 -1.19
N GLY A 78 8.57 -4.87 -0.28
CA GLY A 78 8.47 -5.69 0.92
C GLY A 78 7.32 -5.25 1.82
N GLU A 79 7.18 -3.94 2.04
CA GLU A 79 6.12 -3.35 2.86
C GLU A 79 4.73 -3.57 2.27
N LEU A 80 4.61 -3.53 0.94
CA LEU A 80 3.35 -3.84 0.25
C LEU A 80 2.96 -5.31 0.45
N PHE A 81 3.88 -6.25 0.28
CA PHE A 81 3.62 -7.67 0.56
C PHE A 81 3.31 -7.92 2.03
N TYR A 82 4.03 -7.26 2.94
CA TYR A 82 3.81 -7.39 4.38
C TYR A 82 2.39 -6.93 4.75
N LEU A 83 2.00 -5.74 4.28
CA LEU A 83 0.67 -5.18 4.51
C LEU A 83 -0.41 -6.06 3.87
N LYS A 84 -0.16 -6.66 2.69
CA LYS A 84 -1.11 -7.59 2.07
C LYS A 84 -1.40 -8.79 2.98
N GLY A 85 -0.35 -9.43 3.50
CA GLY A 85 -0.50 -10.54 4.44
C GLY A 85 -1.26 -10.13 5.71
N GLN A 86 -0.99 -8.94 6.23
CA GLN A 86 -1.69 -8.39 7.39
C GLN A 86 -3.19 -8.17 7.12
N CYS A 87 -3.55 -7.52 6.01
CA CYS A 87 -4.95 -7.31 5.66
C CYS A 87 -5.67 -8.64 5.41
N LEU A 88 -5.04 -9.58 4.69
CA LEU A 88 -5.60 -10.91 4.47
C LEU A 88 -5.89 -11.61 5.79
N LEU A 89 -4.93 -11.66 6.73
CA LEU A 89 -5.11 -12.31 8.03
C LEU A 89 -6.31 -11.75 8.82
N LYS A 90 -6.56 -10.44 8.72
CA LYS A 90 -7.65 -9.78 9.43
C LYS A 90 -9.03 -9.97 8.78
N MET A 91 -9.10 -10.53 7.56
CA MET A 91 -10.38 -10.86 6.92
C MET A 91 -11.00 -12.11 7.55
N LYS A 92 -12.34 -12.14 7.63
CA LYS A 92 -13.11 -13.21 8.31
C LYS A 92 -12.92 -14.60 7.70
N GLN A 93 -12.62 -14.69 6.41
CA GLN A 93 -12.46 -15.95 5.66
C GLN A 93 -11.11 -15.97 4.93
N HIS A 94 -10.03 -15.82 5.69
CA HIS A 94 -8.70 -15.74 5.11
C HIS A 94 -8.12 -17.12 4.79
N ASN A 95 -7.43 -17.21 3.67
CA ASN A 95 -6.60 -18.35 3.34
C ASN A 95 -5.22 -18.18 4.00
N VAL A 96 -4.89 -19.08 4.94
CA VAL A 96 -3.62 -19.04 5.68
C VAL A 96 -2.42 -19.19 4.74
N GLU A 97 -2.54 -19.97 3.67
CA GLU A 97 -1.46 -20.14 2.69
C GLU A 97 -1.14 -18.84 1.97
N ASP A 98 -2.17 -18.04 1.62
CA ASP A 98 -1.99 -16.73 0.99
C ASP A 98 -1.33 -15.73 1.95
N VAL A 99 -1.71 -15.74 3.22
CA VAL A 99 -1.07 -14.90 4.26
C VAL A 99 0.42 -15.22 4.35
N ILE A 100 0.75 -16.50 4.52
CA ILE A 100 2.14 -16.97 4.64
C ILE A 100 2.92 -16.67 3.36
N TYR A 101 2.33 -16.88 2.18
CA TYR A 101 2.97 -16.57 0.90
C TYR A 101 3.39 -15.09 0.82
N ASN A 102 2.48 -14.18 1.16
CA ASN A 102 2.76 -12.74 1.13
C ASN A 102 3.84 -12.35 2.13
N TRP A 103 3.81 -12.88 3.35
CA TRP A 103 4.84 -12.58 4.35
C TRP A 103 6.20 -13.19 4.02
N LYS A 104 6.26 -14.38 3.41
CA LYS A 104 7.52 -14.94 2.90
C LYS A 104 8.12 -14.07 1.80
N LYS A 105 7.29 -13.55 0.89
CA LYS A 105 7.74 -12.59 -0.13
C LYS A 105 8.27 -11.30 0.49
N ALA A 106 7.56 -10.76 1.48
CA ALA A 106 8.01 -9.58 2.20
C ALA A 106 9.37 -9.79 2.88
N LEU A 107 9.51 -10.89 3.63
CA LEU A 107 10.76 -11.26 4.31
C LEU A 107 11.92 -11.36 3.31
N PHE A 108 11.72 -12.10 2.23
CA PHE A 108 12.75 -12.24 1.18
C PHE A 108 13.20 -10.89 0.62
N ILE A 109 12.28 -9.94 0.40
CA ILE A 109 12.64 -8.61 -0.10
C ILE A 109 13.42 -7.82 0.96
N PHE A 110 12.98 -7.85 2.23
CA PHE A 110 13.68 -7.18 3.32
C PHE A 110 15.09 -7.74 3.58
N GLU A 111 15.34 -9.00 3.26
CA GLU A 111 16.68 -9.59 3.33
C GLU A 111 17.60 -9.11 2.19
N LEU A 112 17.05 -8.55 1.11
CA LEU A 112 17.79 -8.05 -0.05
C LEU A 112 18.06 -6.54 -0.05
N THR A 113 17.36 -5.77 0.78
CA THR A 113 17.41 -4.29 0.83
C THR A 113 17.83 -3.79 2.21
#